data_AF-A0A554LPN6-F1
#
_entry.id   AF-A0A554LPN6-F1
#
_cell.length_a   1.000
_cell.length_b   1.000
_cell.length_c   1.000
_cell.angle_alpha   90.00
_cell.angle_beta   90.00
_cell.angle_gamma   90.00
#
_symmetry.space_group_name_H-M   'P 1'
#
loop_
_entity.id
_entity.type
_entity.pdbx_description
1 polymer ?
#
loop_
_entity_poly.entity_id
_entity_poly.type
_entity_poly.pdbx_seq_one_letter_code
_entity_poly.pdbx_strand_id
1 'polypeptide(L)'
;MNFVFLILFSLFFLYLSWKKPIVALAFIVAFLPSYLIRFKIGFLPMTLLELMILILFVIWLIKKKEKWNLSHFKYPIIFWLVAATIAVFVSPDWWPALGIWKAYFIEPILFFIVFINVVKTTGSFAGAQDDIGLNLIFRALGFSALYISLFAIWQKITGQGILSLQSWQGEKILRATSIFEYPNAVGLFLAPLILIFIGQKKQKIFYWLVAFLSLMAIIFAQS
;
A
#
# COMPACT_ATOMS: atom_id res chain seq x y z
N MET A 1 5.93 9.61 -17.79
CA MET A 1 6.69 10.12 -16.63
C MET A 1 8.10 10.44 -17.07
N ASN A 2 8.67 11.55 -16.62
CA ASN A 2 10.05 11.92 -16.99
C ASN A 2 11.03 10.95 -16.32
N PHE A 3 11.87 10.26 -17.10
CA PHE A 3 12.86 9.30 -16.59
C PHE A 3 13.79 9.93 -15.54
N VAL A 4 14.10 11.22 -15.67
CA VAL A 4 14.91 11.96 -14.69
C VAL A 4 14.25 11.94 -13.31
N PHE A 5 12.94 12.15 -13.23
CA PHE A 5 12.21 12.13 -11.96
C PHE A 5 12.24 10.74 -11.32
N LEU A 6 12.06 9.68 -12.11
CA LEU A 6 12.14 8.30 -11.63
C LEU A 6 13.52 7.97 -11.06
N ILE A 7 14.59 8.39 -11.75
CA ILE A 7 15.97 8.16 -11.29
C ILE A 7 16.22 8.91 -9.99
N LEU A 8 15.89 10.20 -9.93
CA LEU A 8 16.07 11.01 -8.72
C LEU A 8 15.28 10.44 -7.54
N PHE A 9 14.03 10.04 -7.77
CA PHE A 9 13.20 9.37 -6.76
C PHE A 9 13.83 8.05 -6.29
N SER A 10 14.32 7.23 -7.22
CA SER A 10 14.95 5.94 -6.91
C SER A 10 16.20 6.13 -6.06
N LEU A 11 17.05 7.12 -6.39
CA LEU A 11 18.25 7.43 -5.62
C LEU A 11 17.91 7.93 -4.21
N PHE A 12 16.92 8.81 -4.10
CA PHE A 12 16.41 9.27 -2.80
C PHE A 12 15.88 8.10 -1.97
N PHE A 13 15.05 7.24 -2.56
CA PHE A 13 14.43 6.13 -1.86
C PHE A 13 15.45 5.04 -1.48
N LEU A 14 16.47 4.83 -2.32
CA LEU A 14 17.63 3.97 -2.03
C LEU A 14 18.39 4.51 -0.82
N TYR A 15 18.71 5.81 -0.79
CA TYR A 15 19.36 6.45 0.35
C TYR A 15 18.55 6.30 1.64
N LEU A 16 17.23 6.55 1.57
CA LEU A 16 16.32 6.42 2.70
C LEU A 16 16.29 4.98 3.24
N SER A 17 16.17 4.00 2.34
CA SER A 17 16.15 2.57 2.66
C SER A 17 17.47 2.11 3.29
N TRP A 18 18.61 2.65 2.82
CA TRP A 18 19.92 2.32 3.37
C TRP A 18 20.13 2.86 4.78
N LYS A 19 19.72 4.12 5.02
CA LYS A 19 19.95 4.80 6.31
C LYS A 19 18.91 4.44 7.36
N LYS A 20 17.62 4.40 6.99
CA LYS A 20 16.48 4.26 7.91
C LYS A 20 15.40 3.35 7.31
N PRO A 21 15.58 2.02 7.34
CA PRO A 21 14.66 1.08 6.69
C PRO A 21 13.23 1.16 7.25
N ILE A 22 13.05 1.45 8.55
CA ILE A 22 11.71 1.64 9.13
C ILE A 22 10.99 2.87 8.59
N VAL A 23 11.73 3.95 8.26
CA VAL A 23 11.17 5.15 7.66
C VAL A 23 10.85 4.90 6.19
N ALA A 24 11.70 4.17 5.46
CA ALA A 24 11.41 3.74 4.10
C ALA A 24 10.16 2.84 4.03
N LEU A 25 10.02 1.92 4.99
CA LEU A 25 8.83 1.08 5.15
C LEU A 25 7.57 1.93 5.40
N ALA A 26 7.64 2.87 6.34
CA ALA A 26 6.55 3.82 6.59
C ALA A 26 6.23 4.68 5.36
N PHE A 27 7.24 5.05 4.57
CA PHE A 27 7.05 5.79 3.33
C PHE A 27 6.29 4.96 2.28
N ILE A 28 6.61 3.66 2.11
CA ILE A 28 5.81 2.75 1.27
C ILE A 28 4.35 2.72 1.75
N VAL A 29 4.13 2.59 3.06
CA VAL A 29 2.80 2.51 3.66
C VAL A 29 2.00 3.82 3.48
N ALA A 30 2.65 4.97 3.58
CA ALA A 30 2.03 6.27 3.35
C ALA A 30 1.62 6.45 1.87
N PHE A 31 2.38 5.88 0.95
CA PHE A 31 2.17 5.99 -0.49
C PHE A 31 1.74 4.67 -1.13
N LEU A 32 0.94 3.85 -0.44
CA LEU A 32 0.38 2.62 -1.02
C LEU A 32 -0.29 2.83 -2.39
N PRO A 33 -1.08 3.90 -2.62
CA PRO A 33 -1.70 4.15 -3.92
C PRO A 33 -0.72 4.49 -5.05
N SER A 34 0.58 4.56 -4.79
CA SER A 34 1.60 4.73 -5.83
C SER A 34 1.65 3.58 -6.85
N TYR A 35 0.92 2.47 -6.63
CA TYR A 35 0.69 1.44 -7.66
C TYR A 35 -0.04 1.98 -8.91
N LEU A 36 -0.77 3.09 -8.77
CA LEU A 36 -1.43 3.79 -9.88
C LEU A 36 -0.40 4.44 -10.83
N ILE A 37 0.80 4.73 -10.33
CA ILE A 37 1.87 5.32 -11.12
C ILE A 37 2.61 4.22 -11.86
N ARG A 38 2.13 3.91 -13.07
CA ARG A 38 2.67 2.87 -13.95
C ARG A 38 3.71 3.43 -14.92
N PHE A 39 4.77 2.68 -15.16
CA PHE A 39 5.79 2.98 -16.17
C PHE A 39 6.37 1.68 -16.75
N LYS A 40 7.24 1.79 -17.75
CA LYS A 40 7.93 0.65 -18.36
C LYS A 40 9.43 0.78 -18.14
N ILE A 41 10.08 -0.30 -17.73
CA ILE A 41 11.54 -0.44 -17.78
C ILE A 41 11.83 -1.48 -18.87
N GLY A 42 12.30 -1.01 -20.02
CA GLY A 42 12.40 -1.85 -21.22
C GLY A 42 11.03 -2.42 -21.60
N PHE A 43 10.90 -3.74 -21.60
CA PHE A 43 9.66 -4.46 -21.94
C PHE A 43 8.77 -4.75 -20.71
N LEU A 44 9.26 -4.53 -19.49
CA LEU A 44 8.55 -4.91 -18.27
C LEU A 44 7.68 -3.75 -17.77
N PRO A 45 6.36 -3.92 -17.64
CA PRO A 45 5.51 -2.97 -16.94
C PRO A 45 5.80 -3.04 -15.44
N MET A 46 6.00 -1.87 -14.84
CA MET A 46 6.25 -1.71 -13.41
C MET A 46 5.42 -0.56 -12.84
N THR A 47 5.27 -0.56 -11.51
CA THR A 47 4.68 0.56 -10.79
C THR A 47 5.68 1.22 -9.85
N LEU A 48 5.37 2.43 -9.39
CA LEU A 48 6.23 3.11 -8.42
C LEU A 48 6.26 2.35 -7.09
N LEU A 49 5.13 1.78 -6.67
CA LEU A 49 5.06 0.92 -5.49
C LEU A 49 5.98 -0.29 -5.62
N GLU A 50 5.93 -0.97 -6.77
CA GLU A 50 6.79 -2.12 -7.07
C GLU A 50 8.27 -1.77 -6.93
N LEU A 51 8.67 -0.65 -7.53
CA LEU A 51 10.06 -0.16 -7.47
C LEU A 51 10.50 0.09 -6.02
N MET A 52 9.65 0.71 -5.20
CA MET A 52 9.94 0.97 -3.80
C MET A 52 10.08 -0.33 -2.99
N ILE A 53 9.18 -1.30 -3.18
CA ILE A 53 9.26 -2.61 -2.52
C ILE A 53 10.56 -3.32 -2.89
N LEU A 54 10.91 -3.35 -4.19
CA LEU A 54 12.11 -4.01 -4.67
C LEU A 54 13.40 -3.35 -4.15
N ILE A 55 13.49 -2.01 -4.18
CA ILE A 55 14.65 -1.28 -3.63
C ILE A 55 14.83 -1.61 -2.15
N LEU A 56 13.75 -1.51 -1.36
CA LEU A 56 13.82 -1.78 0.07
C LEU A 56 14.18 -3.25 0.35
N PHE A 57 13.61 -4.19 -0.39
CA PHE A 57 13.91 -5.62 -0.28
C PHE A 57 15.37 -5.92 -0.58
N VAL A 58 15.91 -5.41 -1.69
CA VAL A 58 17.32 -5.64 -2.09
C VAL A 58 18.28 -5.04 -1.06
N ILE A 59 18.03 -3.83 -0.58
CA ILE A 59 18.87 -3.19 0.44
C ILE A 59 18.81 -3.95 1.76
N TRP A 60 17.62 -4.36 2.18
CA TRP A 60 17.44 -5.17 3.37
C TRP A 60 18.20 -6.50 3.26
N LEU A 61 18.14 -7.16 2.10
CA LEU A 61 18.86 -8.41 1.83
C LEU A 61 20.39 -8.22 1.86
N ILE A 62 20.91 -7.14 1.26
CA ILE A 62 22.35 -6.83 1.28
C ILE A 62 22.84 -6.56 2.71
N LYS A 63 22.06 -5.82 3.50
CA LYS A 63 22.45 -5.45 4.88
C LYS A 63 22.30 -6.60 5.86
N LYS A 64 21.34 -7.50 5.66
CA LYS A 64 21.05 -8.60 6.59
C LYS A 64 21.65 -9.90 6.04
N LYS A 65 22.85 -10.25 6.53
CA LYS A 65 23.54 -11.52 6.21
C LYS A 65 22.98 -12.75 6.94
N GLU A 66 22.06 -12.55 7.87
CA GLU A 66 21.47 -13.63 8.68
C GLU A 66 20.24 -14.27 8.03
N LYS A 67 19.90 -15.48 8.49
CA LYS A 67 18.71 -16.22 8.08
C LYS A 67 17.43 -15.41 8.33
N TRP A 68 16.78 -14.98 7.25
CA TRP A 68 15.38 -14.59 7.21
C TRP A 68 14.47 -15.58 7.95
N ASN A 69 13.72 -15.09 8.94
CA ASN A 69 12.75 -15.90 9.70
C ASN A 69 11.33 -15.59 9.22
N LEU A 70 10.75 -16.52 8.45
CA LEU A 70 9.36 -16.48 8.00
C LEU A 70 8.36 -16.88 9.10
N SER A 71 8.86 -17.22 10.30
CA SER A 71 8.08 -17.69 11.44
C SER A 71 7.08 -18.78 11.02
N HIS A 72 5.88 -18.77 11.60
CA HIS A 72 4.81 -19.72 11.33
C HIS A 72 4.19 -19.59 9.92
N PHE A 73 4.53 -18.55 9.16
CA PHE A 73 3.94 -18.27 7.84
C PHE A 73 4.66 -18.95 6.68
N LYS A 74 5.77 -19.65 6.93
CA LYS A 74 6.57 -20.30 5.88
C LYS A 74 5.72 -21.24 5.00
N TYR A 75 5.01 -22.19 5.62
CA TYR A 75 4.21 -23.17 4.86
C TYR A 75 3.00 -22.54 4.17
N PRO A 76 2.19 -21.68 4.83
CA PRO A 76 1.13 -20.95 4.15
C PRO A 76 1.62 -20.17 2.91
N ILE A 77 2.75 -19.46 3.02
CA ILE A 77 3.33 -18.72 1.89
C ILE A 77 3.73 -19.67 0.75
N ILE A 78 4.36 -20.80 1.06
CA ILE A 78 4.76 -21.78 0.05
C ILE A 78 3.53 -22.37 -0.65
N PHE A 79 2.53 -22.83 0.10
CA PHE A 79 1.29 -23.37 -0.48
C PHE A 79 0.59 -22.33 -1.36
N TRP A 80 0.51 -21.08 -0.90
CA TRP A 80 -0.10 -19.99 -1.64
C TRP A 80 0.65 -19.69 -2.94
N LEU A 81 1.99 -19.68 -2.92
CA LEU A 81 2.82 -19.50 -4.11
C LEU A 81 2.69 -20.66 -5.09
N VAL A 82 2.66 -21.90 -4.61
CA VAL A 82 2.49 -23.08 -5.46
C VAL A 82 1.13 -23.01 -6.16
N ALA A 83 0.05 -22.75 -5.42
CA ALA A 83 -1.29 -22.60 -5.98
C ALA A 83 -1.35 -21.47 -7.03
N ALA A 84 -0.77 -20.31 -6.72
CA ALA A 84 -0.72 -19.17 -7.64
C ALA A 84 0.08 -19.49 -8.90
N THR A 85 1.18 -20.23 -8.77
CA THR A 85 2.04 -20.63 -9.89
C THR A 85 1.31 -21.63 -10.80
N ILE A 86 0.61 -22.61 -10.22
CA ILE A 86 -0.25 -23.52 -10.98
C ILE A 86 -1.34 -22.74 -11.74
N ALA A 87 -1.96 -21.75 -11.09
CA ALA A 87 -2.99 -20.92 -11.73
C ALA A 87 -2.49 -20.16 -12.96
N VAL A 88 -1.22 -19.73 -12.99
CA VAL A 88 -0.61 -19.09 -14.17
C VAL A 88 -0.58 -20.07 -15.35
N PHE A 89 -0.23 -21.34 -15.12
CA PHE A 89 -0.16 -22.36 -16.16
C PHE A 89 -1.53 -22.87 -16.62
N VAL A 90 -2.55 -22.77 -15.77
CA VAL A 90 -3.95 -23.11 -16.10
C VAL A 90 -4.67 -21.95 -16.81
N SER A 91 -4.17 -20.72 -16.67
CA SER A 91 -4.76 -19.54 -17.30
C SER A 91 -4.76 -19.64 -18.83
N PRO A 92 -5.87 -19.26 -19.51
CA PRO A 92 -5.91 -19.16 -20.97
C PRO A 92 -4.82 -18.26 -21.54
N ASP A 93 -4.53 -17.16 -20.84
CA ASP A 93 -3.47 -16.22 -21.20
C ASP A 93 -2.41 -16.18 -20.09
N TRP A 94 -1.26 -16.81 -20.33
CA TRP A 94 -0.18 -16.90 -19.34
C TRP A 94 0.55 -15.57 -19.14
N TRP A 95 0.61 -14.70 -20.16
CA TRP A 95 1.35 -13.44 -20.08
C TRP A 95 0.71 -12.40 -19.12
N PRO A 96 -0.59 -12.10 -19.21
CA PRO A 96 -1.27 -11.27 -18.21
C PRO A 96 -1.33 -11.96 -16.84
N ALA A 97 -1.46 -13.28 -16.81
CA ALA A 97 -1.47 -14.05 -15.56
C ALA A 97 -0.15 -13.90 -14.79
N LEU A 98 1.00 -13.87 -15.47
CA LEU A 98 2.29 -13.56 -14.84
C LEU A 98 2.32 -12.18 -14.19
N GLY A 99 1.68 -11.18 -14.82
CA GLY A 99 1.54 -9.85 -14.24
C GLY A 99 0.75 -9.86 -12.93
N ILE A 100 -0.38 -10.57 -12.90
CA ILE A 100 -1.21 -10.76 -11.70
C ILE A 100 -0.43 -11.54 -10.64
N TRP A 101 0.24 -12.63 -11.02
CA TRP A 101 1.06 -13.44 -10.13
C TRP A 101 2.14 -12.61 -9.44
N LYS A 102 2.86 -11.77 -10.20
CA LYS A 102 3.88 -10.86 -9.66
C LYS A 102 3.26 -9.85 -8.68
N ALA A 103 2.19 -9.16 -9.09
CA ALA A 103 1.62 -8.04 -8.33
C ALA A 103 0.83 -8.46 -7.07
N TYR A 104 0.13 -9.59 -7.11
CA TYR A 104 -0.74 -10.03 -6.02
C TYR A 104 -0.12 -11.08 -5.10
N PHE A 105 0.96 -11.73 -5.52
CA PHE A 105 1.60 -12.78 -4.73
C PHE A 105 3.04 -12.43 -4.39
N ILE A 106 3.91 -12.28 -5.40
CA ILE A 106 5.34 -12.09 -5.15
C ILE A 106 5.62 -10.80 -4.40
N GLU A 107 5.14 -9.66 -4.88
CA GLU A 107 5.44 -8.36 -4.26
C GLU A 107 4.87 -8.22 -2.85
N PRO A 108 3.62 -8.63 -2.55
CA PRO A 108 3.12 -8.63 -1.18
C PRO A 108 3.93 -9.54 -0.25
N ILE A 109 4.42 -10.69 -0.73
CA ILE A 109 5.28 -11.58 0.07
C ILE A 109 6.64 -10.93 0.34
N LEU A 110 7.27 -10.33 -0.67
CA LEU A 110 8.54 -9.59 -0.50
C LEU A 110 8.38 -8.47 0.52
N PHE A 111 7.30 -7.69 0.40
CA PHE A 111 6.97 -6.63 1.35
C PHE A 111 6.73 -7.18 2.75
N PHE A 112 5.96 -8.26 2.90
CA PHE A 112 5.69 -8.91 4.18
C PHE A 112 6.97 -9.37 4.88
N ILE A 113 7.90 -10.01 4.15
CA ILE A 113 9.19 -10.47 4.68
C ILE A 113 9.98 -9.30 5.26
N VAL A 114 10.11 -8.22 4.50
CA VAL A 114 10.80 -7.02 4.94
C VAL A 114 10.09 -6.39 6.12
N PHE A 115 8.76 -6.26 6.05
CA PHE A 115 7.93 -5.67 7.09
C PHE A 115 8.16 -6.35 8.43
N ILE A 116 7.98 -7.69 8.51
CA ILE A 116 8.15 -8.41 9.77
C ILE A 116 9.59 -8.30 10.27
N ASN A 117 10.59 -8.31 9.40
CA ASN A 117 11.99 -8.28 9.83
C ASN A 117 12.44 -6.89 10.27
N VAL A 118 12.02 -5.83 9.57
CA VAL A 118 12.37 -4.45 9.89
C VAL A 118 11.65 -4.02 11.17
N VAL A 119 10.35 -4.31 11.30
CA VAL A 119 9.58 -3.98 12.50
C VAL A 119 10.09 -4.75 13.73
N LYS A 120 10.39 -6.05 13.59
CA LYS A 120 10.98 -6.85 14.68
C LYS A 120 12.34 -6.31 15.15
N THR A 121 13.21 -5.93 14.20
CA THR A 121 14.56 -5.42 14.52
C THR A 121 14.50 -4.10 15.30
N THR A 122 13.45 -3.30 15.08
CA THR A 122 13.21 -2.06 15.83
C THR A 122 12.55 -2.27 17.20
N GLY A 123 12.42 -3.51 17.69
CA GLY A 123 12.11 -3.80 19.10
C GLY A 123 10.73 -4.38 19.42
N SER A 124 10.07 -5.13 18.53
CA SER A 124 8.75 -5.71 18.86
C SER A 124 8.50 -7.10 18.26
N PHE A 125 8.66 -8.15 19.07
CA PHE A 125 7.85 -9.38 19.00
C PHE A 125 7.87 -10.16 20.33
N ALA A 126 7.54 -9.50 21.43
CA ALA A 126 7.14 -10.06 22.73
C ALA A 126 6.92 -8.87 23.66
N GLY A 127 5.76 -8.77 24.32
CA GLY A 127 5.25 -7.54 24.92
C GLY A 127 6.22 -6.70 25.76
N ALA A 128 6.41 -5.43 25.38
CA ALA A 128 6.78 -4.27 26.21
C ALA A 128 6.87 -3.01 25.31
N GLN A 129 5.78 -2.24 25.22
CA GLN A 129 5.59 -0.90 25.83
C GLN A 129 6.01 0.31 24.98
N ASP A 130 7.01 0.22 24.08
CA ASP A 130 7.38 1.35 23.20
C ASP A 130 7.60 0.95 21.73
N ASP A 131 6.50 0.59 21.05
CA ASP A 131 6.53 0.23 19.63
C ASP A 131 6.66 1.45 18.69
N ILE A 132 7.79 2.17 18.77
CA ILE A 132 8.06 3.36 17.93
C ILE A 132 7.89 3.04 16.44
N GLY A 133 8.34 1.84 16.01
CA GLY A 133 8.20 1.37 14.64
C GLY A 133 6.74 1.19 14.21
N LEU A 134 5.94 0.44 14.99
CA LEU A 134 4.51 0.26 14.67
C LEU A 134 3.74 1.57 14.73
N ASN A 135 4.03 2.45 15.69
CA ASN A 135 3.43 3.77 15.76
C ASN A 135 3.72 4.60 14.50
N LEU A 136 4.92 4.50 13.93
CA LEU A 136 5.26 5.16 12.67
C LEU A 136 4.46 4.57 11.50
N ILE A 137 4.29 3.25 11.45
CA ILE A 137 3.46 2.57 10.42
C ILE A 137 1.99 2.99 10.55
N PHE A 138 1.42 3.02 11.75
CA PHE A 138 0.04 3.48 11.94
C PHE A 138 -0.14 4.96 11.56
N ARG A 139 0.84 5.81 11.88
CA ARG A 139 0.83 7.22 11.41
C ARG A 139 0.91 7.31 9.89
N ALA A 140 1.72 6.47 9.24
CA ALA A 140 1.79 6.41 7.79
C ALA A 140 0.46 5.94 7.16
N LEU A 141 -0.20 4.93 7.73
CA LEU A 141 -1.55 4.52 7.31
C LEU A 141 -2.56 5.65 7.51
N GLY A 142 -2.51 6.33 8.65
CA GLY A 142 -3.36 7.49 8.94
C GLY A 142 -3.14 8.62 7.94
N PHE A 143 -1.89 8.91 7.61
CA PHE A 143 -1.56 9.88 6.56
C PHE A 143 -2.09 9.45 5.19
N SER A 144 -1.94 8.16 4.83
CA SER A 144 -2.49 7.62 3.59
C SER A 144 -4.01 7.81 3.51
N ALA A 145 -4.73 7.43 4.57
CA ALA A 145 -6.17 7.61 4.64
C ALA A 145 -6.58 9.08 4.61
N LEU A 146 -5.80 9.95 5.27
CA LEU A 146 -6.08 11.38 5.37
C LEU A 146 -6.08 12.05 3.99
N TYR A 147 -5.01 11.93 3.19
CA TYR A 147 -4.99 12.60 1.89
C TYR A 147 -6.00 12.00 0.90
N ILE A 148 -6.25 10.68 0.96
CA ILE A 148 -7.29 10.04 0.14
C ILE A 148 -8.66 10.62 0.50
N SER A 149 -8.95 10.75 1.79
CA SER A 149 -10.22 11.29 2.28
C SER A 149 -10.39 12.77 1.94
N LEU A 150 -9.35 13.57 2.19
CA LEU A 150 -9.37 15.01 1.89
C LEU A 150 -9.57 15.26 0.39
N PHE A 151 -8.90 14.49 -0.46
CA PHE A 151 -9.06 14.64 -1.91
C PHE A 151 -10.45 14.21 -2.37
N ALA A 152 -11.04 13.14 -1.81
CA ALA A 152 -12.43 12.75 -2.10
C ALA A 152 -13.45 13.84 -1.69
N ILE A 153 -13.25 14.43 -0.51
CA ILE A 153 -14.12 15.50 0.02
C ILE A 153 -13.98 16.75 -0.86
N TRP A 154 -12.75 17.13 -1.20
CA TRP A 154 -12.48 18.26 -2.10
C TRP A 154 -13.14 18.07 -3.46
N GLN A 155 -13.06 16.87 -4.06
CA GLN A 155 -13.75 16.55 -5.31
C GLN A 155 -15.26 16.72 -5.20
N LYS A 156 -15.86 16.27 -4.08
CA LYS A 156 -17.31 16.40 -3.86
C LYS A 156 -17.76 17.85 -3.72
N ILE A 157 -16.97 18.69 -3.04
CA ILE A 157 -17.29 20.11 -2.80
C ILE A 157 -17.09 20.93 -4.07
N THR A 158 -15.98 20.73 -4.78
CA THR A 158 -15.62 21.55 -5.94
C THR A 158 -16.25 21.08 -7.25
N GLY A 159 -16.67 19.81 -7.33
CA GLY A 159 -17.08 19.20 -8.59
C GLY A 159 -15.92 19.03 -9.58
N GLN A 160 -14.66 19.19 -9.14
CA GLN A 160 -13.47 19.09 -9.97
C GLN A 160 -12.68 17.82 -9.65
N GLY A 161 -11.77 17.42 -10.56
CA GLY A 161 -10.95 16.22 -10.42
C GLY A 161 -11.63 14.97 -10.97
N ILE A 162 -11.19 13.79 -10.52
CA ILE A 162 -11.73 12.52 -11.02
C ILE A 162 -13.06 12.24 -10.30
N LEU A 163 -14.14 12.39 -11.04
CA LEU A 163 -15.50 12.09 -10.61
C LEU A 163 -16.07 11.05 -11.56
N SER A 164 -16.68 10.00 -11.01
CA SER A 164 -17.33 8.98 -11.82
C SER A 164 -18.83 9.23 -11.86
N LEU A 165 -19.41 9.01 -13.04
CA LEU A 165 -20.85 8.95 -13.26
C LEU A 165 -21.38 7.51 -13.23
N GLN A 166 -20.61 6.57 -12.64
CA GLN A 166 -21.01 5.16 -12.58
C GLN A 166 -22.15 4.96 -11.59
N SER A 167 -23.29 4.54 -12.12
CA SER A 167 -24.47 4.10 -11.36
C SER A 167 -24.88 2.72 -11.85
N TRP A 168 -24.92 1.75 -10.94
CA TRP A 168 -25.54 0.45 -11.21
C TRP A 168 -27.04 0.63 -11.00
N GLN A 169 -27.78 0.83 -12.09
CA GLN A 169 -29.25 0.87 -12.16
C GLN A 169 -29.97 2.14 -11.64
N GLY A 170 -29.35 3.31 -11.67
CA GLY A 170 -30.02 4.58 -11.31
C GLY A 170 -29.55 5.80 -12.09
N GLU A 171 -29.94 6.99 -11.62
CA GLU A 171 -29.43 8.25 -12.16
C GLU A 171 -27.91 8.32 -12.04
N LYS A 172 -27.27 8.97 -13.02
CA LYS A 172 -25.82 9.18 -13.03
C LYS A 172 -25.44 10.23 -11.99
N ILE A 173 -25.24 9.79 -10.75
CA ILE A 173 -24.81 10.65 -9.65
C ILE A 173 -23.29 10.86 -9.73
N LEU A 174 -22.83 12.08 -9.47
CA LEU A 174 -21.40 12.39 -9.32
C LEU A 174 -20.86 11.78 -8.01
N ARG A 175 -20.02 10.76 -8.17
CA ARG A 175 -19.35 10.01 -7.08
C ARG A 175 -17.88 10.37 -7.03
N ALA A 176 -17.38 10.70 -5.85
CA ALA A 176 -15.97 10.98 -5.63
C ALA A 176 -15.13 9.70 -5.78
N THR A 177 -14.05 9.75 -6.55
CA THR A 177 -13.13 8.60 -6.69
C THR A 177 -11.80 8.82 -5.98
N SER A 178 -11.60 10.01 -5.40
CA SER A 178 -10.31 10.45 -4.88
C SER A 178 -9.24 10.30 -5.97
N ILE A 179 -8.12 9.69 -5.62
CA ILE A 179 -7.01 9.40 -6.52
C ILE A 179 -7.22 8.11 -7.33
N PHE A 180 -8.29 7.35 -7.07
CA PHE A 180 -8.55 6.08 -7.75
C PHE A 180 -9.38 6.27 -9.03
N GLU A 181 -9.41 5.23 -9.85
CA GLU A 181 -10.14 5.20 -11.13
C GLU A 181 -11.66 5.01 -10.95
N TYR A 182 -12.08 4.43 -9.82
CA TYR A 182 -13.48 4.11 -9.54
C TYR A 182 -13.83 4.37 -8.06
N PRO A 183 -15.08 4.76 -7.76
CA PRO A 183 -15.48 5.18 -6.43
C PRO A 183 -15.33 4.07 -5.39
N ASN A 184 -15.71 2.84 -5.74
CA ASN A 184 -15.67 1.69 -4.83
C ASN A 184 -14.26 1.42 -4.26
N ALA A 185 -13.18 1.81 -4.95
CA ALA A 185 -11.82 1.68 -4.43
C ALA A 185 -11.60 2.51 -3.15
N VAL A 186 -12.27 3.66 -3.04
CA VAL A 186 -12.23 4.51 -1.84
C VAL A 186 -12.78 3.74 -0.64
N GLY A 187 -13.95 3.10 -0.80
CA GLY A 187 -14.57 2.24 0.21
C GLY A 187 -13.67 1.07 0.60
N LEU A 188 -13.20 0.29 -0.38
CA LEU A 188 -12.34 -0.87 -0.14
C LEU A 188 -11.04 -0.51 0.59
N PHE A 189 -10.48 0.67 0.33
CA PHE A 189 -9.26 1.12 0.99
C PHE A 189 -9.53 1.67 2.40
N LEU A 190 -10.53 2.54 2.56
CA LEU A 190 -10.76 3.28 3.80
C LEU A 190 -11.56 2.51 4.86
N ALA A 191 -12.51 1.66 4.46
CA ALA A 191 -13.38 0.95 5.40
C ALA A 191 -12.63 0.11 6.45
N PRO A 192 -11.66 -0.77 6.08
CA PRO A 192 -10.90 -1.52 7.09
C PRO A 192 -10.03 -0.60 7.97
N LEU A 193 -9.55 0.53 7.44
CA LEU A 193 -8.71 1.46 8.18
C LEU A 193 -9.51 2.22 9.26
N ILE A 194 -10.79 2.52 9.02
CA ILE A 194 -11.67 3.14 10.03
C ILE A 194 -11.72 2.27 11.30
N LEU A 195 -11.94 0.97 11.15
CA LEU A 195 -11.98 0.03 12.29
C LEU A 195 -10.65 0.03 13.06
N ILE A 196 -9.53 0.02 12.33
CA ILE A 196 -8.18 0.07 12.92
C ILE A 196 -7.98 1.38 13.70
N PHE A 197 -8.40 2.52 13.15
CA PHE A 197 -8.22 3.85 13.74
C PHE A 197 -9.09 4.09 14.97
N ILE A 198 -10.33 3.61 14.97
CA ILE A 198 -11.22 3.68 16.14
C ILE A 198 -10.61 2.93 17.33
N GLY A 199 -9.98 1.77 17.06
CA GLY A 199 -9.32 0.95 18.08
C GLY A 199 -8.00 1.52 18.63
N GLN A 200 -7.45 2.58 18.05
CA GLN A 200 -6.16 3.13 18.49
C GLN A 200 -6.26 3.81 19.86
N LYS A 201 -5.35 3.46 20.76
CA LYS A 201 -5.28 4.05 22.11
C LYS A 201 -4.35 5.27 22.20
N LYS A 202 -3.29 5.32 21.39
CA LYS A 202 -2.34 6.45 21.31
C LYS A 202 -2.83 7.43 20.24
N GLN A 203 -2.68 8.74 20.47
CA GLN A 203 -3.06 9.80 19.51
C GLN A 203 -4.52 9.69 19.00
N LYS A 204 -5.45 9.35 19.90
CA LYS A 204 -6.85 9.06 19.57
C LYS A 204 -7.51 10.15 18.72
N ILE A 205 -7.27 11.42 19.05
CA ILE A 205 -7.86 12.57 18.36
C ILE A 205 -7.51 12.57 16.87
N PHE A 206 -6.23 12.35 16.53
CA PHE A 206 -5.79 12.26 15.14
C PHE A 206 -6.49 11.11 14.41
N TYR A 207 -6.46 9.91 14.98
CA TYR A 207 -7.06 8.73 14.34
C TYR A 207 -8.58 8.82 14.21
N TRP A 208 -9.27 9.39 15.20
CA TRP A 208 -10.72 9.60 15.14
C TRP A 208 -11.09 10.65 14.09
N LEU A 209 -10.31 11.72 13.98
CA LEU A 209 -10.49 12.71 12.91
C LEU A 209 -10.28 12.06 11.52
N VAL A 210 -9.22 11.27 11.36
CA VAL A 210 -8.97 10.55 10.09
C VAL A 210 -10.09 9.55 9.81
N ALA A 211 -10.58 8.82 10.80
CA ALA A 211 -11.69 7.88 10.66
C ALA A 211 -12.99 8.58 10.27
N PHE A 212 -13.29 9.74 10.87
CA PHE A 212 -14.44 10.56 10.53
C PHE A 212 -14.37 11.07 9.10
N LEU A 213 -13.22 11.64 8.69
CA LEU A 213 -13.01 12.08 7.31
C LEU A 213 -13.09 10.91 6.32
N SER A 214 -12.58 9.74 6.71
CA SER A 214 -12.68 8.52 5.91
C SER A 214 -14.13 8.09 5.70
N LEU A 215 -14.95 8.15 6.76
CA LEU A 215 -16.38 7.86 6.66
C LEU A 215 -17.09 8.84 5.72
N MET A 216 -16.80 10.14 5.83
CA MET A 216 -17.34 11.14 4.91
C MET A 216 -16.93 10.86 3.46
N ALA A 217 -15.67 10.50 3.22
CA ALA A 217 -15.16 10.16 1.90
C ALA A 217 -15.88 8.95 1.31
N ILE A 218 -16.15 7.91 2.10
CA ILE A 218 -16.91 6.73 1.67
C ILE A 218 -18.34 7.11 1.30
N ILE A 219 -19.01 7.93 2.11
CA ILE A 219 -20.37 8.42 1.84
C ILE A 219 -20.39 9.23 0.53
N PHE A 220 -19.40 10.08 0.30
CA PHE A 220 -19.29 10.88 -0.93
C PHE A 220 -18.92 10.07 -2.17
N ALA A 221 -18.18 8.98 -1.99
CA ALA A 221 -17.96 7.98 -3.03
C ALA A 221 -19.20 7.08 -3.24
N GLN A 222 -20.16 7.10 -2.31
CA GLN A 222 -21.31 6.18 -2.25
C GLN A 222 -20.87 4.71 -2.36
N SER A 223 -19.78 4.36 -1.69
CA SER A 223 -19.14 3.03 -1.79
C SER A 223 -19.57 2.08 -0.68
#